data_AF-A0A5C6DCZ8-F1
#
_entry.id   AF-A0A5C6DCZ8-F1
#
_cell.length_a   1.000
_cell.length_b   1.000
_cell.length_c   1.000
_cell.angle_alpha   90.00
_cell.angle_beta   90.00
_cell.angle_gamma   90.00
#
_symmetry.space_group_name_H-M   'P 1'
#
loop_
_entity.id
_entity.type
_entity.pdbx_description
1 polymer ?
#
loop_
_entity_poly.entity_id
_entity_poly.type
_entity_poly.pdbx_seq_one_letter_code
_entity_poly.pdbx_strand_id
1 'polypeptide(L)'
;MRLRSVVIDRSRSRHHDSPAFGFTLVEILMVMAILSIMGAMVVTAVRGVTTSARKARTQSIIASIDSVLQEQYESYKYRAFSVEIPDLYDVARQTGSEVGFEVLSTEAARMRLIMNRDLQRMELPDRVADIKELVVGGPVAASLTAAANPVMIDTSDLDGDGDTEEIIGTRADLTSRKSFSVNWYDRGNNLPSRTASYRNRMSPTWVSITAADRALAETHQGAECLYLIMASSFVGGTPAIDAIPSSNIGDTDGDGMLEILDGWGQPLGFVRWPVGIVDTEASVDITNPDDFDLFRTDFSYAVGATPTSVEAMYVNSIPQARWKPWSIRPLVVSAGADGEFGITFNPVTAVSNGSVEQTGYSYVAPAWNWPADTDHMGIEVGGRSASIAYPDPYLRQFIANNLDSGIFTGKLPGQNLDGATEQENRADNVSNYQLQASQ
;
A
#
# COMPACT_ATOMS: atom_id res chain seq x y z
N MET A 1 -51.57 108.47 36.08
CA MET A 1 -50.56 108.14 35.05
C MET A 1 -51.04 106.88 34.32
N ARG A 2 -51.16 106.93 32.99
CA ARG A 2 -51.84 105.93 32.14
C ARG A 2 -51.03 104.62 31.98
N LEU A 3 -51.77 103.51 31.94
CA LEU A 3 -51.35 102.16 31.53
C LEU A 3 -50.77 102.11 30.11
N ARG A 4 -49.76 101.25 29.90
CA ARG A 4 -49.54 100.53 28.62
C ARG A 4 -49.04 99.11 28.90
N SER A 5 -49.82 98.14 28.45
CA SER A 5 -49.48 96.73 28.32
C SER A 5 -48.55 96.52 27.11
N VAL A 6 -47.56 95.65 27.27
CA VAL A 6 -46.65 95.21 26.19
C VAL A 6 -47.12 93.84 25.72
N VAL A 7 -47.35 93.73 24.41
CA VAL A 7 -47.78 92.52 23.70
C VAL A 7 -46.53 91.71 23.32
N ILE A 8 -46.62 90.38 23.52
CA ILE A 8 -45.61 89.38 23.19
C ILE A 8 -45.73 89.02 21.69
N ASP A 9 -44.64 89.11 20.94
CA ASP A 9 -44.55 88.59 19.57
C ASP A 9 -43.82 87.23 19.55
N ARG A 10 -44.41 86.23 18.88
CA ARG A 10 -43.92 84.85 18.82
C ARG A 10 -43.10 84.63 17.54
N SER A 11 -41.84 84.23 17.70
CA SER A 11 -40.97 83.81 16.59
C SER A 11 -41.49 82.51 15.93
N ARG A 12 -41.79 82.56 14.64
CA ARG A 12 -42.07 81.39 13.78
C ARG A 12 -40.75 80.74 13.34
N SER A 13 -40.49 79.49 13.72
CA SER A 13 -39.47 78.66 13.10
C SER A 13 -39.96 78.11 11.76
N ARG A 14 -39.19 78.35 10.69
CA ARG A 14 -39.39 77.68 9.39
C ARG A 14 -38.68 76.32 9.45
N HIS A 15 -39.44 75.23 9.45
CA HIS A 15 -38.94 73.90 9.13
C HIS A 15 -38.66 73.83 7.62
N HIS A 16 -37.46 73.38 7.26
CA HIS A 16 -37.09 73.02 5.90
C HIS A 16 -37.41 71.52 5.75
N ASP A 17 -38.54 71.20 5.13
CA ASP A 17 -38.89 69.81 4.81
C ASP A 17 -37.99 69.34 3.67
N SER A 18 -37.07 68.41 3.97
CA SER A 18 -36.32 67.70 2.94
C SER A 18 -37.25 66.65 2.33
N PRO A 19 -37.46 66.62 1.00
CA PRO A 19 -38.29 65.61 0.37
C PRO A 19 -37.60 64.24 0.48
N ALA A 20 -38.16 63.36 1.30
CA ALA A 20 -37.83 61.94 1.27
C ALA A 20 -38.40 61.34 -0.03
N PHE A 21 -37.56 61.21 -1.06
CA PHE A 21 -37.90 60.41 -2.24
C PHE A 21 -37.97 58.94 -1.82
N GLY A 22 -39.18 58.40 -1.73
CA GLY A 22 -39.40 56.97 -1.52
C GLY A 22 -38.97 56.21 -2.76
N PHE A 23 -38.08 55.23 -2.60
CA PHE A 23 -37.66 54.33 -3.68
C PHE A 23 -38.88 53.61 -4.25
N THR A 24 -38.97 53.54 -5.58
CA THR A 24 -40.07 52.83 -6.22
C THR A 24 -39.85 51.32 -6.09
N LEU A 25 -40.94 50.56 -5.94
CA LEU A 25 -40.90 49.10 -5.84
C LEU A 25 -40.18 48.47 -7.05
N VAL A 26 -40.27 49.12 -8.23
CA VAL A 26 -39.59 48.70 -9.47
C VAL A 26 -38.07 48.82 -9.34
N GLU A 27 -37.56 49.88 -8.73
CA GLU A 27 -36.12 50.10 -8.51
C GLU A 27 -35.52 49.02 -7.61
N ILE A 28 -36.21 48.70 -6.52
CA ILE A 28 -35.76 47.66 -5.58
C ILE A 28 -35.84 46.28 -6.25
N LEU A 29 -36.88 46.00 -7.04
CA LEU A 29 -36.98 44.75 -7.82
C LEU A 29 -35.86 44.60 -8.85
N MET A 30 -35.53 45.68 -9.57
CA MET A 30 -34.45 45.66 -10.57
C MET A 30 -33.08 45.47 -9.91
N VAL A 31 -32.82 46.12 -8.77
CA VAL A 31 -31.58 45.92 -8.01
C VAL A 31 -31.47 44.48 -7.50
N MET A 32 -32.54 43.91 -6.95
CA MET A 32 -32.53 42.51 -6.51
C MET A 32 -32.32 41.53 -7.67
N ALA A 33 -32.88 41.82 -8.85
CA ALA A 33 -32.66 41.02 -10.06
C ALA A 33 -31.22 41.11 -10.58
N ILE A 34 -30.61 42.30 -10.58
CA ILE A 34 -29.20 42.46 -10.99
C ILE A 34 -28.27 41.78 -9.98
N LEU A 35 -28.51 41.95 -8.67
CA LEU A 35 -27.72 41.31 -7.62
C LEU A 35 -27.85 39.79 -7.64
N SER A 36 -29.02 39.23 -7.98
CA SER A 36 -29.17 37.77 -8.10
C SER A 36 -28.41 37.21 -9.30
N ILE A 37 -28.46 37.89 -10.45
CA ILE A 37 -27.72 37.47 -11.65
C ILE A 37 -26.21 37.60 -11.43
N MET A 38 -25.75 38.73 -10.89
CA MET A 38 -24.32 38.92 -10.56
C MET A 38 -23.86 37.94 -9.49
N GLY A 39 -24.67 37.74 -8.45
CA GLY A 39 -24.39 36.78 -7.37
C GLY A 39 -24.26 35.35 -7.88
N ALA A 40 -25.17 34.92 -8.77
CA ALA A 40 -25.11 33.57 -9.36
C ALA A 40 -23.83 33.36 -10.16
N MET A 41 -23.42 34.33 -10.99
CA MET A 41 -22.21 34.24 -11.81
C MET A 41 -20.92 34.25 -10.96
N VAL A 42 -20.88 35.05 -9.89
CA VAL A 42 -19.72 35.10 -8.99
C VAL A 42 -19.56 33.79 -8.22
N VAL A 43 -20.65 33.20 -7.74
CA VAL A 43 -20.60 31.93 -6.99
C VAL A 43 -20.08 30.79 -7.85
N THR A 44 -20.51 30.67 -9.11
CA THR A 44 -20.01 29.61 -10.02
C THR A 44 -18.53 29.80 -10.36
N ALA A 45 -18.10 31.03 -10.61
CA ALA A 45 -16.69 31.34 -10.87
C ALA A 45 -15.80 31.03 -9.65
N VAL A 46 -16.20 31.45 -8.45
CA VAL A 46 -15.45 31.18 -7.22
C VAL A 46 -15.35 29.68 -6.94
N ARG A 47 -16.45 28.92 -7.12
CA ARG A 47 -16.44 27.46 -6.95
C ARG A 47 -15.41 26.79 -7.88
N GLY A 48 -15.38 27.15 -9.16
CA GLY A 48 -14.41 26.60 -10.13
C GLY A 48 -12.95 26.93 -9.79
N VAL A 49 -12.68 28.15 -9.30
CA VAL A 49 -11.34 28.53 -8.85
C VAL A 49 -10.93 27.74 -7.60
N THR A 50 -11.85 27.55 -6.65
CA THR A 50 -11.54 26.78 -5.43
C THR A 50 -11.29 25.31 -5.71
N THR A 51 -12.08 24.65 -6.58
CA THR A 51 -11.85 23.24 -6.93
C THR A 51 -10.53 23.05 -7.65
N SER A 52 -10.19 23.96 -8.58
CA SER A 52 -8.90 23.93 -9.28
C SER A 52 -7.73 24.13 -8.32
N ALA A 53 -7.85 25.06 -7.36
CA ALA A 53 -6.82 25.29 -6.34
C ALA A 53 -6.65 24.08 -5.39
N ARG A 54 -7.74 23.42 -5.02
CA ARG A 54 -7.71 22.17 -4.23
C ARG A 54 -7.02 21.05 -5.00
N LYS A 55 -7.39 20.84 -6.27
CA LYS A 55 -6.75 19.86 -7.14
C LYS A 55 -5.25 20.11 -7.28
N ALA A 56 -4.83 21.34 -7.58
CA ALA A 56 -3.41 21.69 -7.69
C ALA A 56 -2.65 21.45 -6.37
N ARG A 57 -3.27 21.74 -5.21
CA ARG A 57 -2.69 21.43 -3.90
C ARG A 57 -2.53 19.92 -3.70
N THR A 58 -3.57 19.13 -3.99
CA THR A 58 -3.52 17.67 -3.93
C THR A 58 -2.39 17.11 -4.79
N GLN A 59 -2.25 17.60 -6.02
CA GLN A 59 -1.16 17.19 -6.92
C GLN A 59 0.22 17.48 -6.33
N SER A 60 0.41 18.64 -5.71
CA SER A 60 1.67 19.00 -5.04
C SER A 60 1.96 18.11 -3.82
N ILE A 61 0.93 17.75 -3.04
CA ILE A 61 1.05 16.86 -1.88
C ILE A 61 1.44 15.46 -2.35
N ILE A 62 0.70 14.90 -3.33
CA ILE A 62 0.97 13.58 -3.87
C ILE A 62 2.35 13.51 -4.51
N ALA A 63 2.77 14.52 -5.28
CA ALA A 63 4.11 14.57 -5.87
C ALA A 63 5.23 14.58 -4.80
N SER A 64 5.02 15.30 -3.69
CA SER A 64 5.98 15.32 -2.58
C SER A 64 6.08 13.95 -1.91
N ILE A 65 4.93 13.32 -1.63
CA ILE A 65 4.87 11.97 -1.06
C ILE A 65 5.52 10.94 -1.99
N ASP A 66 5.20 11.00 -3.29
CA ASP A 66 5.71 10.09 -4.30
C ASP A 66 7.24 10.16 -4.39
N SER A 67 7.84 11.36 -4.33
CA SER A 67 9.29 11.49 -4.30
C SER A 67 9.95 10.77 -3.12
N VAL A 68 9.34 10.84 -1.93
CA VAL A 68 9.83 10.18 -0.70
C VAL A 68 9.64 8.67 -0.76
N LEU A 69 8.48 8.23 -1.28
CA LEU A 69 8.18 6.82 -1.46
C LEU A 69 9.11 6.19 -2.50
N GLN A 70 9.37 6.85 -3.62
CA GLN A 70 10.29 6.36 -4.65
C GLN A 70 11.71 6.24 -4.11
N GLU A 71 12.23 7.26 -3.42
CA GLU A 71 13.57 7.21 -2.81
C GLU A 71 13.70 6.01 -1.86
N GLN A 72 12.70 5.79 -1.01
CA GLN A 72 12.71 4.64 -0.12
C GLN A 72 12.56 3.32 -0.85
N TYR A 73 11.67 3.25 -1.84
CA TYR A 73 11.43 2.05 -2.62
C TYR A 73 12.70 1.60 -3.36
N GLU A 74 13.41 2.55 -3.97
CA GLU A 74 14.69 2.29 -4.63
C GLU A 74 15.79 1.89 -3.65
N SER A 75 15.80 2.44 -2.43
CA SER A 75 16.79 2.08 -1.41
C SER A 75 16.77 0.59 -1.06
N TYR A 76 15.61 -0.08 -1.14
CA TYR A 76 15.50 -1.51 -0.86
C TYR A 76 16.23 -2.38 -1.89
N LYS A 77 16.43 -1.90 -3.13
CA LYS A 77 17.16 -2.65 -4.17
C LYS A 77 18.60 -2.94 -3.75
N TYR A 78 19.22 -1.97 -3.08
CA TYR A 78 20.63 -2.00 -2.71
C TYR A 78 20.89 -2.41 -1.26
N ARG A 79 19.82 -2.65 -0.49
CA ARG A 79 19.97 -2.98 0.93
C ARG A 79 20.72 -4.30 1.12
N ALA A 80 21.71 -4.26 2.01
CA ALA A 80 22.41 -5.46 2.44
C ALA A 80 21.57 -6.21 3.47
N PHE A 81 21.45 -7.52 3.29
CA PHE A 81 20.83 -8.41 4.25
C PHE A 81 21.90 -9.38 4.72
N SER A 82 22.09 -9.46 6.04
CA SER A 82 22.85 -10.55 6.63
C SER A 82 21.97 -11.78 6.58
N VAL A 83 22.09 -12.58 5.51
CA VAL A 83 21.45 -13.88 5.46
C VAL A 83 22.29 -14.82 6.32
N GLU A 84 21.93 -14.93 7.59
CA GLU A 84 22.45 -16.00 8.44
C GLU A 84 21.66 -17.27 8.10
N ILE A 85 22.20 -18.06 7.18
CA ILE A 85 21.68 -19.39 6.92
C ILE A 85 22.25 -20.28 8.04
N PRO A 86 21.43 -21.13 8.69
CA PRO A 86 21.90 -21.97 9.78
C PRO A 86 23.20 -22.69 9.45
N ASP A 87 24.04 -22.83 10.48
CA ASP A 87 25.38 -23.40 10.40
C ASP A 87 25.42 -24.58 9.42
N LEU A 88 26.30 -24.47 8.42
CA LEU A 88 26.56 -25.52 7.43
C LEU A 88 26.97 -26.84 8.12
N TYR A 89 27.33 -26.79 9.42
CA TYR A 89 27.60 -27.91 10.31
C TYR A 89 26.54 -28.11 11.41
N ASP A 90 25.25 -28.09 11.07
CA ASP A 90 24.19 -28.50 12.02
C ASP A 90 24.21 -30.03 12.27
N VAL A 91 25.06 -30.45 13.22
CA VAL A 91 25.25 -31.87 13.63
C VAL A 91 23.92 -32.51 14.08
N ALA A 92 22.96 -31.74 14.59
CA ALA A 92 21.68 -32.29 15.04
C ALA A 92 20.76 -32.70 13.88
N ARG A 93 20.99 -32.20 12.67
CA ARG A 93 20.22 -32.52 11.46
C ARG A 93 20.95 -33.49 10.51
N GLN A 94 22.22 -33.80 10.80
CA GLN A 94 23.01 -34.78 10.07
C GLN A 94 22.46 -36.19 10.29
N THR A 95 22.31 -36.96 9.21
CA THR A 95 21.87 -38.35 9.25
C THR A 95 22.78 -39.22 8.40
N GLY A 96 23.35 -40.28 8.96
CA GLY A 96 24.22 -41.20 8.22
C GLY A 96 25.54 -40.54 7.80
N SER A 97 25.88 -40.60 6.51
CA SER A 97 27.15 -40.11 5.95
C SER A 97 27.19 -38.60 5.67
N GLU A 98 26.28 -37.81 6.23
CA GLU A 98 26.21 -36.36 6.01
C GLU A 98 27.29 -35.62 6.82
N VAL A 99 28.13 -34.83 6.14
CA VAL A 99 29.22 -34.04 6.75
C VAL A 99 28.78 -32.61 7.06
N GLY A 100 27.81 -32.11 6.31
CA GLY A 100 27.32 -30.74 6.40
C GLY A 100 26.29 -30.44 5.34
N PHE A 101 25.99 -29.17 5.16
CA PHE A 101 25.04 -28.67 4.19
C PHE A 101 25.68 -27.61 3.30
N GLU A 102 25.32 -27.57 2.03
CA GLU A 102 25.69 -26.51 1.10
C GLU A 102 24.44 -25.73 0.67
N VAL A 103 24.54 -24.41 0.69
CA VAL A 103 23.46 -23.51 0.23
C VAL A 103 23.68 -23.19 -1.23
N LEU A 104 22.65 -23.37 -2.05
CA LEU A 104 22.68 -22.99 -3.46
C LEU A 104 22.60 -21.49 -3.60
N SER A 105 23.36 -20.94 -4.56
CA SER A 105 23.32 -19.50 -4.89
C SER A 105 21.91 -19.03 -5.29
N THR A 106 21.16 -19.87 -5.99
CA THR A 106 19.76 -19.62 -6.38
C THR A 106 18.86 -19.55 -5.16
N GLU A 107 19.07 -20.39 -4.15
CA GLU A 107 18.29 -20.34 -2.92
C GLU A 107 18.68 -19.14 -2.06
N ALA A 108 19.96 -18.81 -1.94
CA ALA A 108 20.40 -17.60 -1.25
C ALA A 108 19.78 -16.33 -1.87
N ALA A 109 19.71 -16.27 -3.20
CA ALA A 109 19.04 -15.20 -3.94
C ALA A 109 17.51 -15.19 -3.72
N ARG A 110 16.85 -16.36 -3.71
CA ARG A 110 15.43 -16.49 -3.33
C ARG A 110 15.17 -15.97 -1.92
N MET A 111 15.98 -16.38 -0.96
CA MET A 111 15.85 -15.95 0.43
C MET A 111 16.01 -14.43 0.55
N ARG A 112 16.99 -13.86 -0.16
CA ARG A 112 17.15 -12.40 -0.24
C ARG A 112 15.90 -11.72 -0.80
N LEU A 113 15.29 -12.26 -1.85
CA LEU A 113 14.05 -11.72 -2.43
C LEU A 113 12.91 -11.73 -1.39
N ILE A 114 12.69 -12.84 -0.71
CA ILE A 114 11.62 -12.99 0.28
C ILE A 114 11.88 -12.05 1.48
N MET A 115 13.13 -11.96 1.96
CA MET A 115 13.54 -11.01 2.99
C MET A 115 13.30 -9.55 2.57
N ASN A 116 13.58 -9.21 1.31
CA ASN A 116 13.31 -7.87 0.79
C ASN A 116 11.81 -7.56 0.80
N ARG A 117 10.96 -8.46 0.32
CA ARG A 117 9.50 -8.31 0.33
C ARG A 117 8.94 -8.19 1.75
N ASP A 118 9.46 -8.98 2.69
CA ASP A 118 9.09 -8.89 4.10
C ASP A 118 9.52 -7.56 4.72
N LEU A 119 10.73 -7.09 4.39
CA LEU A 119 11.22 -5.78 4.83
C LEU A 119 10.39 -4.63 4.25
N GLN A 120 10.03 -4.68 2.97
CA GLN A 120 9.13 -3.71 2.35
C GLN A 120 7.81 -3.64 3.11
N ARG A 121 7.26 -4.79 3.53
CA ARG A 121 6.05 -4.82 4.36
C ARG A 121 6.22 -4.10 5.69
N MET A 122 7.33 -4.36 6.37
CA MET A 122 7.62 -3.81 7.70
C MET A 122 8.00 -2.32 7.69
N GLU A 123 8.64 -1.83 6.62
CA GLU A 123 9.12 -0.45 6.54
C GLU A 123 8.24 0.49 5.70
N LEU A 124 7.48 -0.05 4.75
CA LEU A 124 6.38 0.62 4.03
C LEU A 124 5.05 -0.09 4.33
N PRO A 125 4.56 -0.08 5.57
CA PRO A 125 3.29 -0.71 5.92
C PRO A 125 2.13 -0.06 5.17
N ASP A 126 1.13 -0.83 4.75
CA ASP A 126 -0.12 -0.32 4.17
C ASP A 126 -1.35 -0.62 5.04
N ARG A 127 -1.14 -1.31 6.17
CA ARG A 127 -2.18 -1.79 7.08
C ARG A 127 -1.64 -1.93 8.49
N VAL A 128 -2.55 -1.99 9.45
CA VAL A 128 -2.20 -2.20 10.87
C VAL A 128 -1.51 -3.56 11.07
N ALA A 129 -1.93 -4.61 10.37
CA ALA A 129 -1.38 -5.96 10.47
C ALA A 129 0.09 -6.12 10.01
N ASP A 130 0.66 -5.12 9.34
CA ASP A 130 2.08 -5.12 8.95
C ASP A 130 3.01 -4.65 10.06
N ILE A 131 2.45 -3.93 11.03
CA ILE A 131 3.18 -3.34 12.15
C ILE A 131 2.80 -4.04 13.46
N LYS A 132 1.53 -4.47 13.58
CA LYS A 132 0.98 -5.19 14.73
C LYS A 132 1.15 -6.70 14.55
N GLU A 133 1.43 -7.39 15.66
CA GLU A 133 1.54 -8.84 15.70
C GLU A 133 0.19 -9.49 15.32
N LEU A 134 0.19 -10.40 14.33
CA LEU A 134 -1.00 -11.08 13.80
C LEU A 134 -1.77 -11.90 14.86
N VAL A 135 -1.08 -12.24 15.97
CA VAL A 135 -1.60 -12.85 17.20
C VAL A 135 -0.80 -12.24 18.35
N VAL A 136 -1.39 -12.02 19.53
CA VAL A 136 -0.65 -11.54 20.72
C VAL A 136 0.54 -12.47 20.98
N GLY A 137 1.78 -11.99 20.80
CA GLY A 137 3.01 -12.77 20.92
C GLY A 137 3.45 -13.56 19.66
N GLY A 138 2.83 -13.29 18.51
CA GLY A 138 3.22 -13.81 17.19
C GLY A 138 4.23 -12.90 16.48
N PRO A 139 5.03 -13.44 15.54
CA PRO A 139 6.02 -12.62 14.83
C PRO A 139 5.35 -11.64 13.84
N VAL A 140 5.84 -10.41 13.78
CA VAL A 140 5.49 -9.40 12.75
C VAL A 140 6.18 -9.73 11.41
N ALA A 141 7.38 -10.30 11.50
CA ALA A 141 8.14 -10.79 10.35
C ALA A 141 7.65 -12.16 9.89
N ALA A 142 7.84 -12.47 8.61
CA ALA A 142 7.53 -13.81 8.10
C ALA A 142 8.50 -14.85 8.66
N SER A 143 7.98 -16.04 9.01
CA SER A 143 8.81 -17.19 9.37
C SER A 143 9.48 -17.76 8.12
N LEU A 144 10.71 -17.34 7.86
CA LEU A 144 11.43 -17.68 6.63
C LEU A 144 12.08 -19.07 6.69
N THR A 145 11.97 -19.81 5.58
CA THR A 145 12.54 -21.16 5.43
C THR A 145 13.32 -21.25 4.12
N ALA A 146 14.61 -21.56 4.23
CA ALA A 146 15.52 -21.82 3.11
C ALA A 146 15.71 -23.32 2.89
N ALA A 147 16.19 -23.73 1.72
CA ALA A 147 16.65 -25.10 1.46
C ALA A 147 18.18 -25.19 1.31
N ALA A 148 18.78 -26.27 1.81
CA ALA A 148 20.17 -26.60 1.58
C ALA A 148 20.33 -28.07 1.21
N ASN A 149 21.38 -28.40 0.47
CA ASN A 149 21.68 -29.77 0.06
C ASN A 149 22.70 -30.39 1.03
N PRO A 150 22.52 -31.65 1.46
CA PRO A 150 23.52 -32.33 2.28
C PRO A 150 24.78 -32.62 1.48
N VAL A 151 25.94 -32.39 2.09
CA VAL A 151 27.23 -32.89 1.61
C VAL A 151 27.42 -34.27 2.23
N MET A 152 27.58 -35.31 1.41
CA MET A 152 27.67 -36.69 1.90
C MET A 152 29.07 -37.27 1.68
N ILE A 153 29.45 -38.26 2.48
CA ILE A 153 30.57 -39.16 2.22
C ILE A 153 30.05 -40.39 1.49
N ASP A 154 30.56 -40.63 0.29
CA ASP A 154 30.45 -41.89 -0.43
C ASP A 154 31.58 -42.81 0.04
N THR A 155 31.27 -44.09 0.24
CA THR A 155 32.27 -45.09 0.63
C THR A 155 32.92 -45.78 -0.57
N SER A 156 32.60 -45.34 -1.79
CA SER A 156 33.20 -45.83 -3.03
C SER A 156 34.37 -44.94 -3.45
N ASP A 157 35.42 -45.59 -3.94
CA ASP A 157 36.61 -44.98 -4.55
C ASP A 157 36.23 -44.53 -5.98
N LEU A 158 35.83 -43.27 -6.14
CA LEU A 158 35.40 -42.68 -7.41
C LEU A 158 36.58 -42.08 -8.20
N ASP A 159 37.68 -41.71 -7.55
CA ASP A 159 38.85 -41.08 -8.16
C ASP A 159 40.05 -42.05 -8.38
N GLY A 160 40.00 -43.23 -7.76
CA GLY A 160 40.94 -44.32 -7.95
C GLY A 160 42.25 -44.16 -7.15
N ASP A 161 42.27 -43.30 -6.14
CA ASP A 161 43.45 -43.10 -5.28
C ASP A 161 43.59 -44.17 -4.17
N GLY A 162 42.56 -45.00 -4.00
CA GLY A 162 42.52 -46.12 -3.07
C GLY A 162 42.09 -45.76 -1.66
N ASP A 163 41.61 -44.54 -1.41
CA ASP A 163 40.79 -44.22 -0.26
C ASP A 163 39.35 -44.75 -0.43
N THR A 164 38.58 -44.78 0.65
CA THR A 164 37.21 -45.31 0.64
C THR A 164 36.21 -44.30 1.18
N GLU A 165 36.56 -43.01 1.18
CA GLU A 165 35.71 -41.96 1.77
C GLU A 165 35.81 -40.69 0.93
N GLU A 166 34.93 -40.58 -0.06
CA GLU A 166 34.88 -39.43 -0.94
C GLU A 166 33.74 -38.47 -0.62
N ILE A 167 34.03 -37.17 -0.65
CA ILE A 167 33.01 -36.14 -0.45
C ILE A 167 32.23 -35.94 -1.75
N ILE A 168 30.96 -36.35 -1.75
CA ILE A 168 30.03 -36.14 -2.85
C ILE A 168 29.06 -35.00 -2.56
N GLY A 169 28.95 -34.06 -3.51
CA GLY A 169 27.96 -32.99 -3.46
C GLY A 169 26.62 -33.44 -4.02
N THR A 170 25.53 -33.25 -3.27
CA THR A 170 24.18 -33.60 -3.73
C THR A 170 23.44 -32.45 -4.41
N ARG A 171 24.11 -31.32 -4.73
CA ARG A 171 23.50 -30.12 -5.36
C ARG A 171 22.56 -30.38 -6.54
N ALA A 172 22.83 -31.41 -7.34
CA ALA A 172 22.04 -31.76 -8.51
C ALA A 172 20.80 -32.60 -8.16
N ASP A 173 20.83 -33.30 -7.03
CA ASP A 173 19.70 -34.05 -6.52
C ASP A 173 18.79 -33.15 -5.69
N LEU A 174 17.73 -32.67 -6.34
CA LEU A 174 16.71 -31.84 -5.73
C LEU A 174 15.99 -32.58 -4.59
N THR A 175 15.88 -33.91 -4.63
CA THR A 175 15.12 -34.68 -3.63
C THR A 175 15.83 -34.77 -2.27
N SER A 176 17.15 -34.61 -2.26
CA SER A 176 18.00 -34.65 -1.06
C SER A 176 17.94 -33.39 -0.20
N ARG A 177 17.32 -32.32 -0.69
CA ARG A 177 17.27 -31.02 -0.01
C ARG A 177 16.61 -31.10 1.35
N LYS A 178 17.14 -30.33 2.31
CA LYS A 178 16.57 -30.14 3.64
C LYS A 178 16.19 -28.67 3.86
N SER A 179 15.06 -28.46 4.51
CA SER A 179 14.56 -27.13 4.86
C SER A 179 15.12 -26.65 6.21
N PHE A 180 15.57 -25.41 6.25
CA PHE A 180 16.17 -24.75 7.40
C PHE A 180 15.43 -23.44 7.68
N SER A 181 15.16 -23.16 8.96
CA SER A 181 14.61 -21.86 9.35
C SER A 181 15.71 -20.81 9.29
N VAL A 182 15.44 -19.69 8.63
CA VAL A 182 16.36 -18.56 8.56
C VAL A 182 16.07 -17.63 9.73
N ASN A 183 17.13 -17.19 10.41
CA ASN A 183 17.01 -16.18 11.46
C ASN A 183 16.65 -14.83 10.83
N TRP A 184 15.36 -14.49 10.84
CA TRP A 184 14.84 -13.26 10.27
C TRP A 184 13.87 -12.63 11.26
N TYR A 185 14.36 -11.61 11.96
CA TYR A 185 13.61 -10.82 12.95
C TYR A 185 12.65 -11.68 13.79
N ASP A 186 13.22 -12.56 14.63
CA ASP A 186 12.48 -13.50 15.47
C ASP A 186 11.68 -12.79 16.60
N ARG A 187 10.88 -13.58 17.34
CA ARG A 187 10.10 -13.19 18.52
C ARG A 187 10.95 -12.40 19.53
N GLY A 188 10.84 -11.07 19.47
CA GLY A 188 11.52 -10.14 20.37
C GLY A 188 11.57 -8.72 19.81
N ASN A 189 12.25 -7.80 20.51
CA ASN A 189 12.46 -6.40 20.07
C ASN A 189 13.49 -6.26 18.93
N ASN A 190 13.82 -7.35 18.23
CA ASN A 190 14.74 -7.34 17.08
C ASN A 190 14.00 -6.93 15.80
N LEU A 191 13.10 -5.95 15.86
CA LEU A 191 12.45 -5.43 14.66
C LEU A 191 13.38 -4.45 13.94
N PRO A 192 13.19 -4.22 12.62
CA PRO A 192 13.76 -3.07 11.96
C PRO A 192 13.46 -1.80 12.77
N SER A 193 14.45 -0.91 12.90
CA SER A 193 14.33 0.30 13.70
C SER A 193 13.14 1.16 13.30
N ARG A 194 12.80 1.21 12.01
CA ARG A 194 11.61 1.90 11.48
C ARG A 194 10.32 1.28 11.99
N THR A 195 10.16 -0.04 11.87
CA THR A 195 8.98 -0.75 12.37
C THR A 195 8.83 -0.60 13.89
N ALA A 196 9.93 -0.67 14.64
CA ALA A 196 9.92 -0.39 16.07
C ALA A 196 9.49 1.06 16.37
N SER A 197 9.92 2.03 15.55
CA SER A 197 9.48 3.43 15.69
C SER A 197 8.00 3.61 15.38
N TYR A 198 7.45 2.88 14.41
CA TYR A 198 6.01 2.88 14.10
C TYR A 198 5.21 2.34 15.27
N ARG A 199 5.63 1.20 15.86
CA ARG A 199 4.98 0.63 17.05
C ARG A 199 4.91 1.60 18.22
N ASN A 200 5.96 2.39 18.43
CA ASN A 200 6.00 3.38 19.50
C ASN A 200 5.07 4.59 19.26
N ARG A 201 4.59 4.77 18.02
CA ARG A 201 3.68 5.85 17.62
C ARG A 201 2.23 5.41 17.44
N MET A 202 1.93 4.12 17.62
CA MET A 202 0.57 3.59 17.52
C MET A 202 -0.34 4.16 18.60
N SER A 203 -1.57 4.48 18.22
CA SER A 203 -2.62 4.86 19.16
C SER A 203 -3.07 3.64 20.01
N PRO A 204 -3.67 3.88 21.19
CA PRO A 204 -4.30 2.79 21.95
C PRO A 204 -5.38 2.03 21.16
N THR A 205 -6.08 2.71 20.25
CA THR A 205 -7.11 2.14 19.38
C THR A 205 -6.51 1.07 18.46
N TRP A 206 -5.37 1.36 17.82
CA TRP A 206 -4.63 0.41 16.98
C TRP A 206 -4.17 -0.84 17.72
N VAL A 207 -3.78 -0.69 18.98
CA VAL A 207 -3.32 -1.81 19.80
C VAL A 207 -4.48 -2.60 20.42
N SER A 208 -5.70 -2.04 20.43
CA SER A 208 -6.88 -2.65 21.01
C SER A 208 -7.23 -4.00 20.38
N ILE A 209 -7.91 -4.84 21.17
CA ILE A 209 -8.43 -6.15 20.76
C ILE A 209 -9.94 -6.15 20.56
N THR A 210 -10.62 -5.03 20.84
CA THR A 210 -12.08 -4.95 20.68
C THR A 210 -12.46 -4.88 19.21
N ALA A 211 -13.64 -5.40 18.85
CA ALA A 211 -14.10 -5.37 17.46
C ALA A 211 -14.38 -3.94 16.96
N ALA A 212 -14.88 -3.06 17.84
CA ALA A 212 -15.18 -1.67 17.50
C ALA A 212 -13.90 -0.87 17.22
N ASP A 213 -12.89 -0.99 18.10
CA ASP A 213 -11.62 -0.28 17.91
C ASP A 213 -10.85 -0.81 16.70
N ARG A 214 -10.95 -2.12 16.41
CA ARG A 214 -10.37 -2.68 15.17
C ARG A 214 -11.05 -2.14 13.92
N ALA A 215 -12.37 -2.00 13.92
CA ALA A 215 -13.08 -1.43 12.77
C ALA A 215 -12.69 0.03 12.54
N LEU A 216 -12.51 0.81 13.61
CA LEU A 216 -12.00 2.18 13.52
C LEU A 216 -10.58 2.19 12.94
N ALA A 217 -9.65 1.41 13.53
CA ALA A 217 -8.26 1.33 13.07
C ALA A 217 -8.10 0.76 11.64
N GLU A 218 -9.11 0.09 11.08
CA GLU A 218 -9.10 -0.42 9.70
C GLU A 218 -9.68 0.59 8.69
N THR A 219 -10.33 1.68 9.14
CA THR A 219 -11.08 2.61 8.28
C THR A 219 -10.15 3.41 7.37
N HIS A 220 -9.10 4.03 7.92
CA HIS A 220 -8.12 4.80 7.15
C HIS A 220 -6.68 4.26 7.26
N GLN A 221 -6.52 2.96 7.56
CA GLN A 221 -5.20 2.34 7.86
C GLN A 221 -4.11 2.62 6.83
N GLY A 222 -4.45 2.68 5.54
CA GLY A 222 -3.50 3.02 4.49
C GLY A 222 -2.99 4.46 4.61
N ALA A 223 -3.90 5.41 4.86
CA ALA A 223 -3.60 6.83 5.00
C ALA A 223 -2.80 7.13 6.29
N GLU A 224 -3.13 6.44 7.38
CA GLU A 224 -2.42 6.52 8.65
C GLU A 224 -1.02 5.90 8.56
N CYS A 225 -0.88 4.76 7.88
CA CYS A 225 0.43 4.18 7.58
C CYS A 225 1.28 5.12 6.72
N LEU A 226 0.67 5.79 5.74
CA LEU A 226 1.36 6.77 4.90
C LEU A 226 1.89 7.95 5.74
N TYR A 227 1.10 8.43 6.70
CA TYR A 227 1.56 9.43 7.66
C TYR A 227 2.76 8.93 8.47
N LEU A 228 2.72 7.69 9.00
CA LEU A 228 3.84 7.09 9.73
C LEU A 228 5.13 7.03 8.89
N ILE A 229 5.00 6.62 7.63
CA ILE A 229 6.12 6.59 6.68
C ILE A 229 6.70 8.00 6.52
N MET A 230 5.87 8.99 6.19
CA MET A 230 6.31 10.37 5.99
C MET A 230 6.91 10.99 7.27
N ALA A 231 6.35 10.71 8.43
CA ALA A 231 6.82 11.22 9.72
C ALA A 231 8.11 10.55 10.23
N SER A 232 8.53 9.42 9.64
CA SER A 232 9.78 8.73 9.99
C SER A 232 10.89 8.92 8.94
N SER A 233 10.53 9.48 7.79
CA SER A 233 11.42 9.64 6.64
C SER A 233 12.05 11.03 6.62
N PHE A 234 13.21 11.14 6.00
CA PHE A 234 13.94 12.40 5.88
C PHE A 234 14.29 12.63 4.41
N VAL A 235 14.11 13.87 3.96
CA VAL A 235 14.52 14.32 2.62
C VAL A 235 15.43 15.52 2.82
N GLY A 236 16.67 15.43 2.35
CA GLY A 236 17.64 16.53 2.48
C GLY A 236 17.97 16.93 3.92
N GLY A 237 17.81 16.01 4.89
CA GLY A 237 18.06 16.26 6.32
C GLY A 237 16.87 16.85 7.10
N THR A 238 15.76 17.16 6.43
CA THR A 238 14.50 17.60 7.06
C THR A 238 13.51 16.44 7.09
N PRO A 239 12.69 16.28 8.15
CA PRO A 239 11.59 15.32 8.14
C PRO A 239 10.70 15.50 6.91
N ALA A 240 10.37 14.42 6.22
CA ALA A 240 9.55 14.46 5.00
C ALA A 240 8.15 15.03 5.26
N ILE A 241 7.63 14.84 6.47
CA ILE A 241 6.33 15.38 6.88
C ILE A 241 6.28 16.92 6.90
N ASP A 242 7.42 17.60 7.06
CA ASP A 242 7.48 19.07 7.06
C ASP A 242 7.21 19.67 5.67
N ALA A 243 7.32 18.86 4.61
CA ALA A 243 6.94 19.26 3.26
C ALA A 243 5.40 19.34 3.09
N ILE A 244 4.64 18.72 3.99
CA ILE A 244 3.18 18.68 3.94
C ILE A 244 2.62 19.83 4.78
N PRO A 245 1.69 20.65 4.24
CA PRO A 245 1.05 21.70 5.03
C PRO A 245 0.33 21.12 6.25
N SER A 246 0.48 21.75 7.42
CA SER A 246 -0.20 21.30 8.64
C SER A 246 -1.73 21.31 8.57
N SER A 247 -2.31 22.10 7.64
CA SER A 247 -3.76 22.08 7.35
C SER A 247 -4.23 20.80 6.65
N ASN A 248 -3.30 20.01 6.13
CA ASN A 248 -3.50 18.78 5.38
C ASN A 248 -3.07 17.55 6.19
N ILE A 249 -3.01 17.68 7.52
CA ILE A 249 -2.73 16.61 8.46
C ILE A 249 -3.83 16.66 9.51
N GLY A 250 -4.51 15.55 9.75
CA GLY A 250 -5.63 15.47 10.70
C GLY A 250 -5.98 14.03 11.06
N ASP A 251 -6.78 13.88 12.11
CA ASP A 251 -7.37 12.61 12.54
C ASP A 251 -8.86 12.67 12.18
N THR A 252 -9.26 11.98 11.10
CA THR A 252 -10.61 12.10 10.52
C THR A 252 -11.61 11.13 11.17
N ASP A 253 -11.15 9.96 11.61
CA ASP A 253 -12.01 8.93 12.23
C ASP A 253 -11.93 8.89 13.77
N GLY A 254 -11.05 9.69 14.38
CA GLY A 254 -10.97 9.89 15.83
C GLY A 254 -10.28 8.73 16.55
N ASP A 255 -9.48 7.94 15.84
CA ASP A 255 -8.82 6.77 16.38
C ASP A 255 -7.47 7.09 17.06
N GLY A 256 -7.02 8.34 16.95
CA GLY A 256 -5.80 8.89 17.55
C GLY A 256 -4.56 8.82 16.65
N MET A 257 -4.68 8.30 15.43
CA MET A 257 -3.66 8.40 14.40
C MET A 257 -3.95 9.57 13.47
N LEU A 258 -2.89 10.06 12.81
CA LEU A 258 -3.02 11.15 11.85
C LEU A 258 -2.96 10.59 10.45
N GLU A 259 -3.78 11.15 9.56
CA GLU A 259 -3.77 10.90 8.13
C GLU A 259 -3.24 12.15 7.39
N ILE A 260 -2.74 11.93 6.18
CA ILE A 260 -2.48 13.03 5.25
C ILE A 260 -3.74 13.25 4.42
N LEU A 261 -4.25 14.48 4.45
CA LEU A 261 -5.47 14.90 3.78
C LEU A 261 -5.18 15.59 2.46
N ASP A 262 -6.04 15.38 1.48
CA ASP A 262 -6.00 16.07 0.20
C ASP A 262 -6.54 17.52 0.28
N GLY A 263 -6.61 18.21 -0.86
CA GLY A 263 -7.13 19.58 -0.95
C GLY A 263 -8.59 19.73 -0.53
N TRP A 264 -9.37 18.64 -0.47
CA TRP A 264 -10.77 18.62 -0.04
C TRP A 264 -10.94 18.19 1.42
N GLY A 265 -9.85 17.77 2.09
CA GLY A 265 -9.87 17.31 3.46
C GLY A 265 -10.20 15.82 3.59
N GLN A 266 -10.08 15.05 2.51
CA GLN A 266 -10.24 13.59 2.54
C GLN A 266 -8.87 12.91 2.73
N PRO A 267 -8.78 11.82 3.52
CA PRO A 267 -7.55 11.04 3.65
C PRO A 267 -7.06 10.50 2.31
N LEU A 268 -5.75 10.54 2.07
CA LEU A 268 -5.15 9.94 0.88
C LEU A 268 -5.15 8.41 0.97
N GLY A 269 -5.61 7.76 -0.10
CA GLY A 269 -5.51 6.31 -0.24
C GLY A 269 -4.08 5.88 -0.51
N PHE A 270 -3.63 4.80 0.14
CA PHE A 270 -2.31 4.22 -0.03
C PHE A 270 -2.39 2.70 -0.21
N VAL A 271 -1.71 2.18 -1.22
CA VAL A 271 -1.54 0.75 -1.44
C VAL A 271 -0.06 0.47 -1.74
N ARG A 272 0.60 -0.34 -0.91
CA ARG A 272 2.02 -0.68 -1.12
C ARG A 272 2.21 -1.47 -2.42
N TRP A 273 1.37 -2.49 -2.65
CA TRP A 273 1.43 -3.37 -3.81
C TRP A 273 0.07 -3.37 -4.56
N PRO A 274 -0.17 -2.38 -5.43
CA PRO A 274 -1.43 -2.24 -6.18
C PRO A 274 -1.49 -3.22 -7.35
N VAL A 275 -1.44 -4.53 -7.09
CA VAL A 275 -1.40 -5.57 -8.13
C VAL A 275 -2.63 -5.54 -9.08
N GLY A 276 -3.76 -5.02 -8.62
CA GLY A 276 -4.99 -4.93 -9.39
C GLY A 276 -5.13 -3.68 -10.26
N ILE A 277 -4.21 -2.72 -10.15
CA ILE A 277 -4.34 -1.46 -10.88
C ILE A 277 -4.14 -1.67 -12.38
N VAL A 278 -5.06 -1.11 -13.17
CA VAL A 278 -4.91 -1.00 -14.61
C VAL A 278 -4.48 0.42 -14.90
N ASP A 279 -3.20 0.58 -15.18
CA ASP A 279 -2.66 1.87 -15.56
C ASP A 279 -2.97 2.15 -17.03
N THR A 280 -3.93 3.04 -17.28
CA THR A 280 -4.33 3.45 -18.63
C THR A 280 -3.27 4.30 -19.31
N GLU A 281 -2.37 4.92 -18.55
CA GLU A 281 -1.31 5.82 -19.05
C GLU A 281 0.02 5.08 -19.26
N ALA A 282 0.07 3.77 -18.98
CA ALA A 282 1.24 2.90 -19.14
C ALA A 282 2.52 3.39 -18.41
N SER A 283 2.37 4.11 -17.30
CA SER A 283 3.47 4.44 -16.36
C SER A 283 4.05 3.21 -15.66
N VAL A 284 3.24 2.15 -15.49
CA VAL A 284 3.68 0.82 -15.03
C VAL A 284 3.86 -0.12 -16.22
N ASP A 285 5.12 -0.42 -16.55
CA ASP A 285 5.44 -1.42 -17.57
C ASP A 285 5.42 -2.83 -16.97
N ILE A 286 4.28 -3.50 -17.14
CA ILE A 286 4.02 -4.86 -16.70
C ILE A 286 4.83 -5.93 -17.45
N THR A 287 5.55 -5.56 -18.51
CA THR A 287 6.47 -6.47 -19.21
C THR A 287 7.87 -6.46 -18.59
N ASN A 288 8.20 -5.45 -17.79
CA ASN A 288 9.45 -5.41 -17.05
C ASN A 288 9.40 -6.39 -15.87
N PRO A 289 10.38 -7.32 -15.77
CA PRO A 289 10.53 -8.18 -14.62
C PRO A 289 10.57 -7.41 -13.29
N ASP A 290 10.15 -8.07 -12.21
CA ASP A 290 10.26 -7.54 -10.84
C ASP A 290 11.67 -7.01 -10.54
N ASP A 291 11.78 -5.71 -10.24
CA ASP A 291 13.03 -5.01 -9.96
C ASP A 291 13.80 -5.59 -8.75
N PHE A 292 13.11 -6.30 -7.85
CA PHE A 292 13.69 -6.91 -6.65
C PHE A 292 14.14 -8.35 -6.87
N ASP A 293 13.76 -8.99 -7.98
CA ASP A 293 14.15 -10.35 -8.34
C ASP A 293 15.17 -10.38 -9.49
N LEU A 294 16.35 -9.80 -9.23
CA LEU A 294 17.45 -9.70 -10.20
C LEU A 294 17.87 -11.05 -10.81
N PHE A 295 17.72 -12.14 -10.05
CA PHE A 295 18.14 -13.49 -10.44
C PHE A 295 16.99 -14.38 -10.91
N ARG A 296 15.75 -13.85 -10.97
CA ARG A 296 14.55 -14.60 -11.40
C ARG A 296 14.35 -15.88 -10.58
N THR A 297 14.47 -15.72 -9.28
CA THR A 297 14.45 -16.77 -8.28
C THR A 297 13.06 -17.02 -7.70
N ASP A 298 12.08 -16.15 -7.94
CA ASP A 298 10.69 -16.43 -7.60
C ASP A 298 10.23 -17.75 -8.24
N PHE A 299 9.48 -18.56 -7.50
CA PHE A 299 9.00 -19.86 -8.00
C PHE A 299 8.19 -19.74 -9.29
N SER A 300 7.48 -18.62 -9.53
CA SER A 300 6.74 -18.44 -10.78
C SER A 300 7.62 -18.35 -12.01
N TYR A 301 8.93 -18.10 -11.91
CA TYR A 301 9.80 -18.20 -13.09
C TYR A 301 10.01 -19.63 -13.57
N ALA A 302 9.87 -20.62 -12.68
CA ALA A 302 9.98 -22.04 -13.02
C ALA A 302 8.68 -22.62 -13.59
N VAL A 303 7.53 -22.07 -13.23
CA VAL A 303 6.20 -22.63 -13.53
C VAL A 303 5.28 -21.70 -14.32
N GLY A 304 5.71 -20.46 -14.54
CA GLY A 304 4.85 -19.38 -15.03
C GLY A 304 5.14 -18.91 -16.44
N ALA A 305 4.09 -18.47 -17.13
CA ALA A 305 4.18 -17.83 -18.44
C ALA A 305 4.64 -16.36 -18.29
N THR A 306 5.34 -15.83 -19.30
CA THR A 306 5.64 -14.40 -19.36
C THR A 306 4.32 -13.65 -19.62
N PRO A 307 3.95 -12.65 -18.80
CA PRO A 307 2.79 -11.82 -19.10
C PRO A 307 2.95 -11.09 -20.41
N THR A 308 1.95 -11.17 -21.29
CA THR A 308 1.83 -10.18 -22.37
C THR A 308 1.22 -8.89 -21.81
N SER A 309 1.44 -7.77 -22.50
CA SER A 309 0.96 -6.45 -22.08
C SER A 309 -0.56 -6.36 -21.94
N VAL A 310 -1.33 -7.25 -22.57
CA VAL A 310 -2.79 -7.31 -22.43
C VAL A 310 -3.19 -8.21 -21.27
N GLU A 311 -2.45 -9.29 -21.00
CA GLU A 311 -2.86 -10.29 -20.01
C GLU A 311 -2.44 -9.94 -18.58
N ALA A 312 -1.37 -9.16 -18.39
CA ALA A 312 -1.09 -8.57 -17.08
C ALA A 312 -2.04 -7.41 -16.72
N MET A 313 -2.73 -6.79 -17.70
CA MET A 313 -3.87 -5.89 -17.42
C MET A 313 -5.08 -6.66 -16.88
N TYR A 314 -5.08 -7.99 -17.01
CA TYR A 314 -6.14 -8.87 -16.56
C TYR A 314 -5.56 -10.09 -15.85
N VAL A 315 -4.85 -9.88 -14.74
CA VAL A 315 -4.52 -10.95 -13.77
C VAL A 315 -5.76 -11.82 -13.44
N ASN A 316 -6.96 -11.27 -13.67
CA ASN A 316 -8.26 -11.88 -13.44
C ASN A 316 -8.98 -12.50 -14.67
N SER A 317 -8.54 -12.27 -15.92
CA SER A 317 -9.30 -12.77 -17.10
C SER A 317 -8.78 -14.06 -17.70
N ILE A 318 -7.62 -14.55 -17.27
CA ILE A 318 -7.09 -15.83 -17.75
C ILE A 318 -7.07 -16.84 -16.61
N PRO A 319 -8.01 -17.80 -16.61
CA PRO A 319 -7.97 -18.89 -15.65
C PRO A 319 -6.62 -19.62 -15.79
N GLN A 320 -5.90 -19.77 -14.67
CA GLN A 320 -4.68 -20.58 -14.53
C GLN A 320 -3.33 -19.96 -14.93
N ALA A 321 -3.26 -18.72 -15.42
CA ALA A 321 -1.96 -18.14 -15.77
C ALA A 321 -1.15 -17.77 -14.51
N ARG A 322 -0.14 -18.59 -14.18
CA ARG A 322 0.89 -18.25 -13.20
C ARG A 322 1.80 -17.20 -13.84
N TRP A 323 1.49 -15.93 -13.68
CA TRP A 323 2.27 -14.85 -14.29
C TRP A 323 3.66 -14.73 -13.64
N LYS A 324 4.67 -14.46 -14.47
CA LYS A 324 5.98 -14.04 -13.96
C LYS A 324 5.84 -12.70 -13.22
N PRO A 325 6.58 -12.48 -12.13
CA PRO A 325 6.56 -11.23 -11.36
C PRO A 325 7.02 -10.04 -12.24
N TRP A 326 6.39 -8.88 -12.06
CA TRP A 326 6.69 -7.65 -12.82
C TRP A 326 6.95 -6.46 -11.88
N SER A 327 7.57 -5.40 -12.39
CA SER A 327 7.84 -4.22 -11.57
C SER A 327 6.53 -3.56 -11.08
N ILE A 328 6.36 -3.45 -9.77
CA ILE A 328 5.23 -2.78 -9.12
C ILE A 328 5.78 -1.55 -8.37
N ARG A 329 4.98 -0.49 -8.26
CA ARG A 329 5.30 0.69 -7.43
C ARG A 329 4.15 0.96 -6.46
N PRO A 330 4.38 1.60 -5.31
CA PRO A 330 3.27 2.00 -4.45
C PRO A 330 2.32 2.98 -5.14
N LEU A 331 1.03 2.87 -4.84
CA LEU A 331 -0.02 3.77 -5.31
C LEU A 331 -0.39 4.73 -4.19
N VAL A 332 -0.42 6.02 -4.53
CA VAL A 332 -1.04 7.07 -3.72
C VAL A 332 -2.12 7.72 -4.55
N VAL A 333 -3.33 7.81 -4.00
CA VAL A 333 -4.50 8.34 -4.71
C VAL A 333 -5.31 9.25 -3.80
N SER A 334 -5.86 10.33 -4.36
CA SER A 334 -6.89 11.17 -3.73
C SER A 334 -8.24 10.84 -4.35
N ALA A 335 -9.26 10.81 -3.50
CA ALA A 335 -10.66 10.60 -3.85
C ALA A 335 -11.33 11.86 -4.44
N GLY A 336 -10.56 12.89 -4.78
CA GLY A 336 -11.10 14.07 -5.47
C GLY A 336 -12.15 14.85 -4.67
N ALA A 337 -13.09 15.43 -5.40
CA ALA A 337 -14.15 16.27 -4.87
C ALA A 337 -15.40 15.48 -4.44
N ASP A 338 -15.60 14.28 -4.98
CA ASP A 338 -16.71 13.40 -4.60
C ASP A 338 -16.41 12.57 -3.34
N GLY A 339 -15.13 12.37 -3.01
CA GLY A 339 -14.72 11.60 -1.84
C GLY A 339 -14.78 10.10 -2.05
N GLU A 340 -14.92 9.63 -3.29
CA GLU A 340 -15.00 8.21 -3.62
C GLU A 340 -13.83 7.77 -4.52
N PHE A 341 -13.07 6.75 -4.11
CA PHE A 341 -11.89 6.33 -4.88
C PHE A 341 -12.22 5.52 -6.15
N GLY A 342 -13.38 4.86 -6.20
CA GLY A 342 -13.77 3.96 -7.29
C GLY A 342 -12.81 2.80 -7.58
N ILE A 343 -11.91 2.50 -6.63
CA ILE A 343 -10.97 1.36 -6.61
C ILE A 343 -11.08 0.63 -5.27
N THR A 344 -10.61 -0.61 -5.22
CA THR A 344 -10.55 -1.37 -3.97
C THR A 344 -9.15 -1.32 -3.32
N PHE A 345 -9.08 -1.17 -1.99
CA PHE A 345 -7.82 -1.22 -1.23
C PHE A 345 -7.55 -2.61 -0.64
N ASN A 346 -8.62 -3.38 -0.45
CA ASN A 346 -8.57 -4.74 0.06
C ASN A 346 -8.89 -5.75 -1.06
N PRO A 347 -8.41 -6.99 -0.96
CA PRO A 347 -8.80 -8.03 -1.87
C PRO A 347 -10.26 -8.39 -1.58
N VAL A 348 -11.02 -8.51 -2.65
CA VAL A 348 -12.44 -8.86 -2.62
C VAL A 348 -12.58 -10.25 -3.20
N THR A 349 -13.15 -11.17 -2.42
CA THR A 349 -13.51 -12.49 -2.95
C THR A 349 -14.83 -12.37 -3.68
N ALA A 350 -14.96 -13.02 -4.83
CA ALA A 350 -16.25 -13.22 -5.46
C ALA A 350 -16.71 -14.64 -5.15
N VAL A 351 -17.67 -14.76 -4.22
CA VAL A 351 -18.32 -16.04 -3.94
C VAL A 351 -19.69 -16.04 -4.59
N SER A 352 -20.25 -17.23 -4.83
CA SER A 352 -21.57 -17.43 -5.45
C SER A 352 -22.72 -16.71 -4.74
N ASN A 353 -22.52 -16.28 -3.48
CA ASN A 353 -23.48 -15.55 -2.65
C ASN A 353 -23.14 -14.07 -2.43
N GLY A 354 -22.24 -13.48 -3.21
CA GLY A 354 -21.88 -12.06 -3.15
C GLY A 354 -20.38 -11.79 -3.13
N SER A 355 -19.99 -10.53 -3.30
CA SER A 355 -18.60 -10.09 -3.15
C SER A 355 -18.32 -9.78 -1.68
N VAL A 356 -17.21 -10.31 -1.13
CA VAL A 356 -16.81 -10.06 0.27
C VAL A 356 -15.43 -9.44 0.29
N GLU A 357 -15.34 -8.22 0.81
CA GLU A 357 -14.08 -7.53 1.03
C GLU A 357 -13.35 -8.09 2.26
N GLN A 358 -12.06 -8.40 2.13
CA GLN A 358 -11.23 -8.87 3.24
C GLN A 358 -10.52 -7.70 3.92
N THR A 359 -11.17 -7.00 4.85
CA THR A 359 -10.60 -5.81 5.51
C THR A 359 -9.37 -6.09 6.39
N GLY A 360 -9.32 -7.26 7.01
CA GLY A 360 -8.27 -7.67 7.96
C GLY A 360 -7.21 -8.62 7.39
N TYR A 361 -6.96 -8.61 6.07
CA TYR A 361 -5.99 -9.53 5.47
C TYR A 361 -4.54 -9.20 5.86
N SER A 362 -3.67 -10.22 5.85
CA SER A 362 -2.25 -10.08 6.12
C SER A 362 -1.43 -10.89 5.11
N TYR A 363 -0.37 -10.29 4.58
CA TYR A 363 0.54 -10.94 3.63
C TYR A 363 1.35 -12.10 4.23
N VAL A 364 1.30 -12.29 5.56
CA VAL A 364 1.92 -13.42 6.26
C VAL A 364 0.91 -14.35 6.92
N ALA A 365 -0.37 -14.19 6.57
CA ALA A 365 -1.39 -15.13 7.03
C ALA A 365 -1.03 -16.55 6.57
N PRO A 366 -1.10 -17.57 7.44
CA PRO A 366 -0.80 -18.96 7.07
C PRO A 366 -1.65 -19.48 5.90
N ALA A 367 -2.84 -18.92 5.71
CA ALA A 367 -3.73 -19.24 4.59
C ALA A 367 -3.12 -18.88 3.22
N TRP A 368 -2.12 -18.00 3.19
CA TRP A 368 -1.44 -17.53 1.98
C TRP A 368 0.01 -18.04 1.90
N ASN A 369 0.38 -19.03 2.74
CA ASN A 369 1.66 -19.71 2.62
C ASN A 369 1.79 -20.36 1.24
N TRP A 370 3.01 -20.33 0.69
CA TRP A 370 3.31 -20.94 -0.60
C TRP A 370 3.31 -22.47 -0.47
N PRO A 371 2.45 -23.19 -1.19
CA PRO A 371 2.37 -24.65 -1.12
C PRO A 371 3.66 -25.31 -1.61
N ALA A 372 4.08 -26.39 -0.92
CA ALA A 372 5.18 -27.24 -1.34
C ALA A 372 4.68 -28.35 -2.28
N ASP A 373 4.32 -27.96 -3.51
CA ASP A 373 3.93 -28.89 -4.57
C ASP A 373 4.57 -28.52 -5.91
N THR A 374 4.51 -29.44 -6.87
CA THR A 374 5.09 -29.29 -8.20
C THR A 374 4.47 -28.13 -8.98
N ASP A 375 3.19 -27.82 -8.75
CA ASP A 375 2.55 -26.75 -9.49
C ASP A 375 3.12 -25.40 -9.04
N HIS A 376 3.35 -25.23 -7.74
CA HIS A 376 3.81 -23.98 -7.09
C HIS A 376 5.31 -23.78 -7.09
N MET A 377 6.10 -24.84 -6.92
CA MET A 377 7.55 -24.74 -6.84
C MET A 377 8.26 -25.33 -8.07
N GLY A 378 7.54 -26.00 -8.97
CA GLY A 378 8.13 -26.64 -10.15
C GLY A 378 9.13 -27.71 -9.75
N ILE A 379 10.28 -27.73 -10.42
CA ILE A 379 11.39 -28.62 -10.10
C ILE A 379 11.95 -28.38 -8.69
N GLU A 380 11.76 -27.17 -8.13
CA GLU A 380 12.33 -26.78 -6.84
C GLU A 380 11.62 -27.41 -5.62
N VAL A 381 10.52 -28.13 -5.84
CA VAL A 381 9.76 -28.83 -4.80
C VAL A 381 10.57 -29.97 -4.15
N GLY A 382 11.59 -30.51 -4.84
CA GLY A 382 12.39 -31.62 -4.32
C GLY A 382 12.88 -31.38 -2.89
N GLY A 383 12.70 -32.37 -2.01
CA GLY A 383 13.10 -32.34 -0.60
C GLY A 383 12.27 -31.41 0.30
N ARG A 384 11.37 -30.59 -0.26
CA ARG A 384 10.45 -29.73 0.51
C ARG A 384 9.13 -30.46 0.74
N SER A 385 8.66 -30.48 1.99
CA SER A 385 7.43 -31.19 2.38
C SER A 385 6.38 -30.33 3.08
N ALA A 386 6.69 -29.05 3.34
CA ALA A 386 5.81 -28.14 4.07
C ALA A 386 5.69 -26.80 3.35
N SER A 387 4.47 -26.24 3.36
CA SER A 387 4.22 -24.89 2.88
C SER A 387 5.04 -23.87 3.67
N ILE A 388 5.51 -22.83 2.98
CA ILE A 388 6.41 -21.82 3.55
C ILE A 388 5.73 -20.45 3.61
N ALA A 389 6.10 -19.62 4.58
CA ALA A 389 5.65 -18.24 4.60
C ALA A 389 6.26 -17.50 3.40
N TYR A 390 5.42 -16.81 2.65
CA TYR A 390 5.82 -16.16 1.41
C TYR A 390 5.03 -14.86 1.25
N PRO A 391 5.57 -13.72 1.73
CA PRO A 391 4.98 -12.41 1.48
C PRO A 391 4.93 -12.17 -0.03
N ASP A 392 3.74 -12.35 -0.62
CA ASP A 392 3.54 -12.29 -2.05
C ASP A 392 2.89 -10.96 -2.47
N PRO A 393 3.61 -10.06 -3.16
CA PRO A 393 3.04 -8.84 -3.72
C PRO A 393 1.89 -9.08 -4.69
N TYR A 394 1.88 -10.25 -5.33
CA TYR A 394 0.96 -10.56 -6.42
C TYR A 394 -0.28 -11.33 -5.98
N LEU A 395 -0.42 -11.61 -4.67
CA LEU A 395 -1.60 -12.28 -4.10
C LEU A 395 -1.98 -13.60 -4.79
N ARG A 396 -1.01 -14.37 -5.28
CA ARG A 396 -1.27 -15.56 -6.11
C ARG A 396 -2.02 -16.65 -5.34
N GLN A 397 -1.69 -16.84 -4.07
CA GLN A 397 -2.41 -17.79 -3.21
C GLN A 397 -3.82 -17.34 -2.88
N PHE A 398 -4.03 -16.03 -2.71
CA PHE A 398 -5.37 -15.49 -2.56
C PHE A 398 -6.22 -15.77 -3.81
N ILE A 399 -5.69 -15.51 -5.00
CA ILE A 399 -6.37 -15.80 -6.27
C ILE A 399 -6.70 -17.29 -6.39
N ALA A 400 -5.70 -18.16 -6.16
CA ALA A 400 -5.87 -19.62 -6.28
C ALA A 400 -6.94 -20.18 -5.31
N ASN A 401 -7.03 -19.63 -4.11
CA ASN A 401 -8.01 -20.06 -3.10
C ASN A 401 -9.43 -19.51 -3.35
N ASN A 402 -9.60 -18.57 -4.29
CA ASN A 402 -10.87 -17.90 -4.56
C ASN A 402 -11.31 -18.04 -6.03
N LEU A 403 -10.92 -19.14 -6.67
CA LEU A 403 -11.41 -19.49 -8.01
C LEU A 403 -12.82 -20.06 -7.93
N ASP A 404 -13.74 -19.50 -8.72
CA ASP A 404 -15.05 -20.10 -9.01
C ASP A 404 -14.99 -20.73 -10.41
N SER A 405 -15.18 -22.05 -10.47
CA SER A 405 -15.12 -22.81 -11.73
C SER A 405 -13.82 -22.58 -12.54
N GLY A 406 -12.71 -22.35 -11.83
CA GLY A 406 -11.39 -22.10 -12.39
C GLY A 406 -11.09 -20.63 -12.73
N ILE A 407 -12.04 -19.71 -12.53
CA ILE A 407 -11.90 -18.29 -12.84
C ILE A 407 -11.93 -17.47 -11.56
N PHE A 408 -11.02 -16.50 -11.43
CA PHE A 408 -11.08 -15.53 -10.35
C PHE A 408 -11.97 -14.36 -10.76
N THR A 409 -13.12 -14.22 -10.10
CA THR A 409 -14.10 -13.15 -10.36
C THR A 409 -14.05 -12.03 -9.31
N GLY A 410 -13.10 -12.11 -8.36
CA GLY A 410 -12.92 -11.12 -7.30
C GLY A 410 -12.17 -9.87 -7.76
N LYS A 411 -11.77 -9.04 -6.79
CA LYS A 411 -10.97 -7.82 -7.02
C LYS A 411 -9.68 -7.85 -6.21
N LEU A 412 -8.63 -7.27 -6.75
CA LEU A 412 -7.33 -7.13 -6.09
C LEU A 412 -7.07 -5.68 -5.68
N PRO A 413 -6.20 -5.41 -4.70
CA PRO A 413 -5.84 -4.05 -4.29
C PRO A 413 -5.38 -3.19 -5.47
N GLY A 414 -5.94 -1.99 -5.58
CA GLY A 414 -5.74 -1.06 -6.69
C GLY A 414 -6.68 -1.26 -7.88
N GLN A 415 -7.49 -2.33 -7.91
CA GLN A 415 -8.37 -2.60 -9.04
C GLN A 415 -9.61 -1.70 -9.04
N ASN A 416 -9.97 -1.23 -10.23
CA ASN A 416 -11.19 -0.48 -10.47
C ASN A 416 -12.44 -1.31 -10.09
N LEU A 417 -13.35 -0.66 -9.37
CA LEU A 417 -14.68 -1.18 -9.13
C LEU A 417 -15.53 -1.04 -10.40
N ASP A 418 -16.41 -2.01 -10.64
CA ASP A 418 -17.24 -2.08 -11.83
C ASP A 418 -18.52 -1.25 -11.63
N GLY A 419 -18.95 -0.54 -12.67
CA GLY A 419 -20.20 0.24 -12.66
C GLY A 419 -20.01 1.63 -13.29
N ALA A 420 -21.12 2.21 -13.75
CA ALA A 420 -21.11 3.58 -14.29
C ALA A 420 -20.78 4.60 -13.19
N THR A 421 -21.36 4.42 -11.99
CA THR A 421 -21.06 5.23 -10.81
C THR A 421 -19.58 5.17 -10.45
N GLU A 422 -18.99 3.98 -10.40
CA GLU A 422 -17.56 3.83 -10.09
C GLU A 422 -16.65 4.44 -11.16
N GLN A 423 -17.09 4.52 -12.42
CA GLN A 423 -16.37 5.25 -13.46
C GLN A 423 -16.44 6.76 -13.25
N GLU A 424 -17.61 7.29 -12.84
CA GLU A 424 -17.77 8.69 -12.49
C GLU A 424 -16.91 9.05 -11.27
N ASN A 425 -16.89 8.19 -10.25
CA ASN A 425 -16.08 8.34 -9.04
C ASN A 425 -14.56 8.42 -9.31
N ARG A 426 -14.10 7.89 -10.45
CA ARG A 426 -12.67 7.96 -10.82
C ARG A 426 -12.32 9.17 -11.67
N ALA A 427 -13.31 9.94 -12.12
CA ALA A 427 -13.10 10.99 -13.12
C ALA A 427 -12.32 12.18 -12.58
N ASP A 428 -12.43 12.47 -11.27
CA ASP A 428 -11.76 13.59 -10.61
C ASP A 428 -10.57 13.17 -9.73
N ASN A 429 -10.41 11.87 -9.49
CA ASN A 429 -9.28 11.28 -8.77
C ASN A 429 -7.93 11.72 -9.32
N VAL A 430 -6.97 11.80 -8.41
CA VAL A 430 -5.59 12.18 -8.70
C VAL A 430 -4.68 11.11 -8.11
N SER A 431 -3.87 10.46 -8.93
CA SER A 431 -2.87 9.48 -8.47
C SER A 431 -1.45 9.89 -8.83
N ASN A 432 -0.48 9.31 -8.12
CA ASN A 432 0.94 9.49 -8.46
C ASN A 432 1.29 9.00 -9.88
N TYR A 433 0.64 7.96 -10.37
CA TYR A 433 0.86 7.43 -11.72
C TYR A 433 0.45 8.42 -12.82
N GLN A 434 -0.72 9.06 -12.67
CA GLN A 434 -1.17 10.12 -13.58
C GLN A 434 -0.24 11.34 -13.55
N LEU A 435 0.33 11.65 -12.39
CA LEU A 435 1.28 12.75 -12.26
C LEU A 435 2.63 12.46 -12.91
N GLN A 436 3.10 11.21 -12.88
CA GLN A 436 4.34 10.81 -13.55
C GLN A 436 4.20 10.84 -15.08
N ALA A 437 3.03 10.45 -15.62
CA ALA A 437 2.78 10.47 -17.06
C ALA A 437 2.64 11.89 -17.65
N SER A 438 2.33 12.88 -16.81
CA SER A 438 2.08 14.27 -17.23
C SER A 438 3.29 15.21 -17.06
N GLN A 439 4.39 14.72 -16.49
CA GLN A 439 5.69 15.40 -16.38
C GLN A 439 6.60 15.03 -17.54
#